data_AF-A0A6U4A2I4-F1
#
_entry.id   AF-A0A6U4A2I4-F1
#
_cell.length_a   1.000
_cell.length_b   1.000
_cell.length_c   1.000
_cell.angle_alpha   90.00
_cell.angle_beta   90.00
_cell.angle_gamma   90.00
#
_symmetry.space_group_name_H-M   'P 1'
#
loop_
_entity.id
_entity.type
_entity.pdbx_description
1 polymer ?
#
loop_
_entity_poly.entity_id
_entity_poly.type
_entity_poly.pdbx_seq_one_letter_code
_entity_poly.pdbx_strand_id
1 'polypeptide(L)'
;MMTPANGASPRVAMSIRWKPRWSFLSLLLMLAHASPVAAVLVFKRTVSCNRAAPSIPQRGNECLSQKRSNLSLRTAWSAAMPSQARQVIGHTMTKLSAGNGGDIDDDPSEPAPIDKFRSLMGTLYGVAGLAHAGDCYLGQSQLLAAAGSPPVTDLPPQGQLLVGIWCAAGPLAYAASKLGGRIADAGLVVYGLIEVAGGVTLNQYLLSGGSSGAVEIDAVTNALGVQAIVLASWLYSNNKQGS
;
A
#
# COMPACT_ATOMS: atom_id res chain seq x y z
N MET A 1 21.44 54.24 44.91
CA MET A 1 20.41 54.13 43.86
C MET A 1 21.03 53.35 42.70
N MET A 2 20.76 52.05 42.62
CA MET A 2 21.26 51.16 41.56
C MET A 2 20.08 50.76 40.68
N THR A 3 20.18 51.04 39.38
CA THR A 3 19.23 50.60 38.36
C THR A 3 19.57 49.19 37.87
N PRO A 4 18.60 48.29 37.68
CA PRO A 4 18.85 47.01 37.02
C PRO A 4 18.69 47.17 35.50
N ALA A 5 19.65 46.64 34.76
CA ALA A 5 19.59 46.53 33.30
C ALA A 5 18.80 45.27 32.91
N ASN A 6 17.71 45.46 32.16
CA ASN A 6 16.91 44.39 31.58
C ASN A 6 17.63 43.81 30.35
N GLY A 7 18.10 42.56 30.46
CA GLY A 7 18.65 41.79 29.35
C GLY A 7 17.54 41.21 28.48
N ALA A 8 17.39 41.75 27.26
CA ALA A 8 16.52 41.18 26.23
C ALA A 8 17.18 39.94 25.60
N SER A 9 16.47 38.80 25.59
CA SER A 9 16.90 37.60 24.87
C SER A 9 16.66 37.74 23.36
N PRO A 10 17.58 37.26 22.50
CA PRO A 10 17.42 37.31 21.06
C PRO A 10 16.39 36.28 20.58
N ARG A 11 15.45 36.71 19.73
CA ARG A 11 14.55 35.81 18.99
C ARG A 11 15.33 35.13 17.87
N VAL A 12 15.46 33.82 17.96
CA VAL A 12 15.98 32.97 16.88
C VAL A 12 14.89 32.84 15.81
N ALA A 13 15.12 33.49 14.65
CA ALA A 13 14.30 33.32 13.47
C ALA A 13 14.63 31.96 12.81
N MET A 14 13.71 31.01 12.90
CA MET A 14 13.84 29.68 12.31
C MET A 14 13.39 29.74 10.85
N SER A 15 14.34 29.82 9.90
CA SER A 15 14.01 29.72 8.47
C SER A 15 13.84 28.25 8.09
N ILE A 16 12.61 27.83 7.80
CA ILE A 16 12.31 26.49 7.26
C ILE A 16 12.64 26.52 5.76
N ARG A 17 13.80 25.99 5.40
CA ARG A 17 14.23 25.84 4.00
C ARG A 17 13.73 24.49 3.47
N TRP A 18 12.61 24.51 2.75
CA TRP A 18 12.09 23.34 2.02
C TRP A 18 13.06 22.93 0.91
N LYS A 19 13.58 21.70 0.97
CA LYS A 19 14.27 21.05 -0.17
C LYS A 19 13.35 19.95 -0.72
N PRO A 20 12.98 19.97 -2.01
CA PRO A 20 12.12 18.94 -2.58
C PRO A 20 12.92 17.64 -2.71
N ARG A 21 12.51 16.60 -1.96
CA ARG A 21 13.16 15.28 -2.00
C ARG A 21 12.37 14.36 -2.92
N TRP A 22 13.00 13.99 -4.03
CA TRP A 22 12.62 12.98 -5.04
C TRP A 22 12.39 11.55 -4.49
N SER A 23 12.34 11.36 -3.17
CA SER A 23 12.39 10.08 -2.47
C SER A 23 11.04 9.35 -2.35
N PHE A 24 9.93 10.05 -2.59
CA PHE A 24 8.57 9.49 -2.48
C PHE A 24 8.12 8.81 -3.79
N LEU A 25 8.56 9.33 -4.93
CA LEU A 25 8.24 8.82 -6.27
C LEU A 25 8.80 7.39 -6.46
N SER A 26 10.01 7.12 -5.96
CA SER A 26 10.63 5.79 -6.02
C SER A 26 9.91 4.72 -5.17
N LEU A 27 9.26 5.12 -4.07
CA LEU A 27 8.49 4.20 -3.22
C LEU A 27 7.20 3.74 -3.93
N LEU A 28 6.51 4.68 -4.59
CA LEU A 28 5.30 4.38 -5.36
C LEU A 28 5.60 3.60 -6.65
N LEU A 29 6.64 3.98 -7.38
CA LEU A 29 7.10 3.20 -8.55
C LEU A 29 7.40 1.75 -8.16
N MET A 30 7.92 1.47 -6.97
CA MET A 30 8.23 0.10 -6.55
C MET A 30 7.04 -0.71 -6.06
N LEU A 31 6.01 -0.08 -5.48
CA LEU A 31 4.73 -0.77 -5.23
C LEU A 31 4.00 -1.09 -6.54
N ALA A 32 4.13 -0.24 -7.55
CA ALA A 32 3.58 -0.49 -8.90
C ALA A 32 4.29 -1.66 -9.62
N HIS A 33 5.57 -1.93 -9.33
CA HIS A 33 6.38 -2.98 -9.98
C HIS A 33 6.40 -4.32 -9.25
N ALA A 34 5.82 -4.44 -8.05
CA ALA A 34 5.77 -5.71 -7.34
C ALA A 34 4.76 -6.64 -8.00
N SER A 35 5.22 -7.64 -8.77
CA SER A 35 4.35 -8.61 -9.45
C SER A 35 3.35 -9.24 -8.46
N PRO A 36 2.04 -9.01 -8.61
CA PRO A 36 1.04 -9.54 -7.69
C PRO A 36 1.00 -11.07 -7.69
N VAL A 37 1.43 -11.69 -8.80
CA VAL A 37 1.55 -13.15 -8.92
C VAL A 37 2.52 -13.71 -7.89
N ALA A 38 3.66 -13.03 -7.65
CA ALA A 38 4.61 -13.43 -6.63
C ALA A 38 4.01 -13.32 -5.22
N ALA A 39 3.25 -12.24 -4.94
CA ALA A 39 2.61 -12.03 -3.64
C ALA A 39 1.48 -13.03 -3.36
N VAL A 40 0.66 -13.37 -4.35
CA VAL A 40 -0.40 -14.40 -4.25
C VAL A 40 0.20 -15.80 -4.04
N LEU A 41 1.30 -16.13 -4.74
CA LEU A 41 1.99 -17.42 -4.55
C LEU A 41 2.64 -17.53 -3.17
N VAL A 42 3.20 -16.44 -2.64
CA VAL A 42 3.73 -16.37 -1.27
C VAL A 42 2.63 -16.55 -0.23
N PHE A 43 1.48 -15.91 -0.42
CA PHE A 43 0.35 -16.01 0.51
C PHE A 43 -0.26 -17.42 0.55
N LYS A 44 -0.54 -18.01 -0.62
CA LYS A 44 -1.10 -19.38 -0.72
C LYS A 44 -0.20 -20.43 -0.06
N ARG A 45 1.12 -20.28 -0.20
CA ARG A 45 2.12 -21.14 0.45
C ARG A 45 2.17 -20.93 1.97
N THR A 46 2.04 -19.70 2.46
CA THR A 46 2.14 -19.40 3.89
C THR A 46 0.94 -19.93 4.68
N VAL A 47 -0.28 -19.81 4.14
CA VAL A 47 -1.51 -20.32 4.79
C VAL A 47 -1.53 -21.85 4.88
N SER A 48 -1.00 -22.54 3.87
CA SER A 48 -0.96 -24.00 3.85
C SER A 48 -0.05 -24.61 4.93
N CYS A 49 1.05 -23.92 5.31
CA CYS A 49 1.93 -24.36 6.39
C CYS A 49 1.31 -24.19 7.79
N ASN A 50 0.49 -23.17 8.03
CA ASN A 50 -0.07 -22.91 9.37
C ASN A 50 -1.24 -23.83 9.74
N ARG A 51 -1.84 -24.56 8.79
CA ARG A 51 -2.92 -25.53 9.05
C ARG A 51 -2.44 -26.97 9.29
N ALA A 52 -1.16 -27.27 9.09
CA ALA A 52 -0.66 -28.62 9.28
C ALA A 52 -0.30 -28.86 10.77
N ALA A 53 -1.12 -29.65 11.46
CA ALA A 53 -0.80 -30.15 12.79
C ALA A 53 0.48 -31.03 12.76
N PRO A 54 1.33 -31.01 13.80
CA PRO A 54 2.69 -31.54 13.76
C PRO A 54 2.84 -33.07 13.85
N SER A 55 1.80 -33.87 13.54
CA SER A 55 1.83 -35.32 13.82
C SER A 55 2.51 -36.21 12.78
N ILE A 56 3.10 -35.66 11.70
CA ILE A 56 3.75 -36.48 10.65
C ILE A 56 5.21 -36.02 10.40
N PRO A 57 6.22 -36.84 10.77
CA PRO A 57 7.64 -36.46 10.71
C PRO A 57 8.17 -36.23 9.28
N GLN A 58 7.52 -36.77 8.23
CA GLN A 58 7.93 -36.51 6.85
C GLN A 58 7.64 -35.09 6.33
N ARG A 59 6.76 -34.29 6.98
CA ARG A 59 6.47 -32.91 6.56
C ARG A 59 7.42 -31.85 7.13
N GLY A 60 8.30 -32.21 8.07
CA GLY A 60 9.25 -31.27 8.67
C GLY A 60 10.23 -30.69 7.65
N ASN A 61 10.65 -31.51 6.68
CA ASN A 61 11.62 -31.11 5.66
C ASN A 61 11.01 -30.17 4.61
N GLU A 62 9.74 -30.35 4.27
CA GLU A 62 9.00 -29.47 3.35
C GLU A 62 8.75 -28.10 3.99
N CYS A 63 8.34 -28.05 5.26
CA CYS A 63 8.14 -26.80 5.99
C CYS A 63 9.45 -26.01 6.18
N LEU A 64 10.56 -26.69 6.44
CA LEU A 64 11.89 -26.06 6.53
C LEU A 64 12.40 -25.54 5.18
N SER A 65 12.21 -26.31 4.10
CA SER A 65 12.48 -25.85 2.72
C SER A 65 11.63 -24.62 2.36
N GLN A 66 10.37 -24.63 2.79
CA GLN A 66 9.42 -23.53 2.59
C GLN A 66 9.80 -22.29 3.42
N LYS A 67 10.25 -22.47 4.68
CA LYS A 67 10.85 -21.39 5.49
C LYS A 67 12.05 -20.76 4.79
N ARG A 68 12.94 -21.57 4.19
CA ARG A 68 14.09 -21.06 3.41
C ARG A 68 13.65 -20.29 2.15
N SER A 69 12.64 -20.78 1.43
CA SER A 69 12.09 -20.06 0.26
C SER A 69 11.43 -18.73 0.65
N ASN A 70 10.69 -18.69 1.76
CA ASN A 70 10.10 -17.46 2.29
C ASN A 70 11.17 -16.48 2.79
N LEU A 71 12.29 -16.98 3.33
CA LEU A 71 13.43 -16.14 3.68
C LEU A 71 14.08 -15.55 2.42
N SER A 72 14.29 -16.34 1.36
CA SER A 72 14.81 -15.86 0.07
C SER A 72 13.91 -14.79 -0.56
N LEU A 73 12.59 -14.98 -0.52
CA LEU A 73 11.61 -14.03 -1.03
C LEU A 73 11.54 -12.75 -0.19
N ARG A 74 11.61 -12.86 1.15
CA ARG A 74 11.76 -11.68 2.03
C ARG A 74 13.06 -10.93 1.76
N THR A 75 14.14 -11.64 1.46
CA THR A 75 15.45 -11.03 1.17
C THR A 75 15.42 -10.35 -0.19
N ALA A 76 14.82 -10.97 -1.22
CA ALA A 76 14.62 -10.38 -2.54
C ALA A 76 13.68 -9.16 -2.49
N TRP A 77 12.58 -9.25 -1.74
CA TRP A 77 11.63 -8.16 -1.51
C TRP A 77 12.27 -7.00 -0.72
N SER A 78 13.07 -7.31 0.31
CA SER A 78 13.84 -6.31 1.05
C SER A 78 14.93 -5.67 0.20
N ALA A 79 15.59 -6.42 -0.68
CA ALA A 79 16.62 -5.92 -1.59
C ALA A 79 16.02 -5.01 -2.67
N ALA A 80 14.82 -5.33 -3.16
CA ALA A 80 14.10 -4.52 -4.14
C ALA A 80 13.51 -3.23 -3.56
N MET A 81 13.49 -3.02 -2.23
CA MET A 81 12.96 -1.81 -1.62
C MET A 81 14.04 -0.73 -1.41
N PRO A 82 13.74 0.56 -1.63
CA PRO A 82 14.64 1.64 -1.25
C PRO A 82 14.83 1.62 0.27
N SER A 83 16.02 1.95 0.76
CA SER A 83 16.35 1.91 2.20
C SER A 83 15.37 2.72 3.07
N GLN A 84 14.78 3.78 2.53
CA GLN A 84 13.78 4.61 3.24
C GLN A 84 12.40 3.96 3.34
N ALA A 85 11.96 3.20 2.32
CA ALA A 85 10.76 2.36 2.39
C ALA A 85 10.88 1.33 3.51
N ARG A 86 12.05 0.69 3.58
CA ARG A 86 12.40 -0.27 4.64
C ARG A 86 12.37 0.38 6.02
N GLN A 87 12.75 1.66 6.14
CA GLN A 87 12.67 2.38 7.42
C GLN A 87 11.23 2.73 7.81
N VAL A 88 10.38 3.20 6.89
CA VAL A 88 8.98 3.55 7.21
C VAL A 88 8.15 2.29 7.48
N ILE A 89 8.24 1.27 6.62
CA ILE A 89 7.56 -0.01 6.83
C ILE A 89 8.13 -0.71 8.06
N GLY A 90 9.46 -0.68 8.23
CA GLY A 90 10.15 -1.21 9.41
C GLY A 90 9.63 -0.55 10.69
N HIS A 91 9.64 0.77 10.78
CA HIS A 91 9.16 1.49 11.96
C HIS A 91 7.68 1.21 12.27
N THR A 92 6.81 1.14 11.25
CA THR A 92 5.39 0.79 11.43
C THR A 92 5.23 -0.66 11.88
N MET A 93 5.95 -1.61 11.29
CA MET A 93 5.92 -3.03 11.66
C MET A 93 6.49 -3.28 13.06
N THR A 94 7.56 -2.58 13.44
CA THR A 94 8.14 -2.67 14.79
C THR A 94 7.17 -2.13 15.83
N LYS A 95 6.44 -1.04 15.52
CA LYS A 95 5.40 -0.49 16.40
C LYS A 95 4.20 -1.43 16.54
N LEU A 96 3.86 -2.17 15.48
CA LEU A 96 2.81 -3.20 15.51
C LEU A 96 3.26 -4.49 16.21
N SER A 97 4.55 -4.85 16.15
CA SER A 97 5.09 -6.09 16.73
C SER A 97 5.53 -5.95 18.18
N ALA A 98 5.88 -4.75 18.65
CA ALA A 98 6.34 -4.52 20.02
C ALA A 98 5.21 -4.55 21.07
N GLY A 99 3.95 -4.65 20.66
CA GLY A 99 2.80 -4.63 21.57
C GLY A 99 2.31 -5.99 22.10
N ASN A 100 2.96 -7.12 21.80
CA ASN A 100 2.26 -8.42 21.88
C ASN A 100 2.94 -9.51 22.74
N GLY A 101 3.59 -9.15 23.85
CA GLY A 101 4.29 -10.11 24.72
C GLY A 101 3.99 -10.03 26.23
N GLY A 102 3.10 -9.15 26.66
CA GLY A 102 2.63 -9.10 28.05
C GLY A 102 1.26 -9.75 28.18
N ASP A 103 1.04 -10.46 29.30
CA ASP A 103 -0.20 -11.13 29.63
C ASP A 103 -1.43 -10.25 29.32
N ILE A 104 -2.32 -10.78 28.48
CA ILE A 104 -3.49 -10.09 27.93
C ILE A 104 -4.54 -10.03 29.05
N ASP A 105 -4.44 -9.02 29.89
CA ASP A 105 -5.64 -8.39 30.42
C ASP A 105 -6.26 -7.65 29.23
N ASP A 106 -7.43 -8.11 28.77
CA ASP A 106 -8.21 -7.47 27.71
C ASP A 106 -8.55 -6.03 28.13
N ASP A 107 -7.65 -5.09 27.87
CA ASP A 107 -7.93 -3.67 28.02
C ASP A 107 -9.02 -3.31 27.00
N PRO A 108 -10.25 -2.96 27.45
CA PRO A 108 -11.36 -2.65 26.56
C PRO A 108 -11.08 -1.42 25.67
N SER A 109 -9.92 -0.76 25.83
CA SER A 109 -9.48 0.37 25.01
C SER A 109 -8.80 -0.01 23.69
N GLU A 110 -8.37 -1.27 23.51
CA GLU A 110 -7.68 -1.69 22.27
C GLU A 110 -8.67 -1.79 21.08
N PRO A 111 -8.38 -1.12 19.94
CA PRO A 111 -9.29 -1.15 18.80
C PRO A 111 -9.30 -2.53 18.15
N ALA A 112 -10.48 -2.97 17.73
CA ALA A 112 -10.68 -4.27 17.10
C ALA A 112 -9.70 -4.48 15.92
N PRO A 113 -9.19 -5.70 15.69
CA PRO A 113 -8.23 -5.97 14.62
C PRO A 113 -8.66 -5.47 13.23
N ILE A 114 -9.97 -5.50 12.94
CA ILE A 114 -10.51 -4.99 11.67
C ILE A 114 -10.38 -3.48 11.54
N ASP A 115 -10.47 -2.73 12.64
CA ASP A 115 -10.39 -1.27 12.60
C ASP A 115 -8.94 -0.83 12.41
N LYS A 116 -7.99 -1.58 12.99
CA LYS A 116 -6.56 -1.45 12.70
C LYS A 116 -6.30 -1.69 11.19
N PHE A 117 -6.89 -2.73 10.60
CA PHE A 117 -6.77 -3.00 9.16
C PHE A 117 -7.36 -1.89 8.30
N ARG A 118 -8.60 -1.47 8.58
CA ARG A 118 -9.30 -0.40 7.85
C ARG A 118 -8.51 0.91 7.89
N SER A 119 -8.01 1.29 9.07
CA SER A 119 -7.20 2.51 9.26
C SER A 119 -5.88 2.44 8.48
N LEU A 120 -5.21 1.28 8.52
CA LEU A 120 -3.97 1.05 7.77
C LEU A 120 -4.22 1.17 6.26
N MET A 121 -5.18 0.41 5.73
CA MET A 121 -5.49 0.41 4.29
C MET A 121 -5.96 1.77 3.81
N GLY A 122 -6.84 2.43 4.56
CA GLY A 122 -7.28 3.79 4.25
C GLY A 122 -6.12 4.78 4.18
N THR A 123 -5.16 4.69 5.12
CA THR A 123 -3.95 5.55 5.10
C THR A 123 -3.08 5.26 3.88
N LEU A 124 -2.84 3.99 3.57
CA LEU A 124 -2.06 3.59 2.38
C LEU A 124 -2.72 4.10 1.09
N TYR A 125 -4.03 3.91 0.94
CA TYR A 125 -4.78 4.39 -0.22
C TYR A 125 -4.81 5.91 -0.32
N GLY A 126 -4.98 6.60 0.81
CA GLY A 126 -4.91 8.07 0.88
C GLY A 126 -3.59 8.61 0.36
N VAL A 127 -2.49 8.07 0.88
CA VAL A 127 -1.13 8.46 0.45
C VAL A 127 -0.89 8.09 -1.02
N ALA A 128 -1.32 6.90 -1.45
CA ALA A 128 -1.18 6.46 -2.82
C ALA A 128 -1.90 7.39 -3.79
N GLY A 129 -3.18 7.72 -3.54
CA GLY A 129 -3.95 8.61 -4.42
C GLY A 129 -3.37 10.02 -4.51
N LEU A 130 -2.86 10.59 -3.41
CA LEU A 130 -2.17 11.89 -3.46
C LEU A 130 -0.89 11.85 -4.28
N ALA A 131 -0.12 10.76 -4.16
CA ALA A 131 1.09 10.61 -4.93
C ALA A 131 0.81 10.33 -6.42
N HIS A 132 -0.25 9.58 -6.73
CA HIS A 132 -0.74 9.41 -8.11
C HIS A 132 -1.13 10.76 -8.69
N ALA A 133 -1.88 11.60 -7.94
CA ALA A 133 -2.23 12.94 -8.37
C ALA A 133 -0.97 13.80 -8.64
N GLY A 134 0.02 13.73 -7.75
CA GLY A 134 1.29 14.41 -7.93
C GLY A 134 2.03 13.99 -9.21
N ASP A 135 2.15 12.69 -9.46
CA ASP A 135 2.80 12.17 -10.67
C ASP A 135 2.03 12.51 -11.95
N CYS A 136 0.70 12.40 -11.91
CA CYS A 136 -0.20 12.61 -13.04
C CYS A 136 -0.35 14.09 -13.45
N TYR A 137 -0.47 15.00 -12.47
CA TYR A 137 -0.80 16.41 -12.74
C TYR A 137 0.38 17.37 -12.59
N LEU A 138 1.40 17.02 -11.81
CA LEU A 138 2.58 17.85 -11.59
C LEU A 138 3.86 17.21 -12.18
N GLY A 139 3.83 15.91 -12.42
CA GLY A 139 4.94 15.12 -12.94
C GLY A 139 4.78 14.77 -14.42
N GLN A 140 5.56 13.78 -14.86
CA GLN A 140 5.56 13.27 -16.23
C GLN A 140 4.66 12.04 -16.39
N SER A 141 3.75 11.76 -15.45
CA SER A 141 2.89 10.57 -15.46
C SER A 141 3.69 9.26 -15.54
N GLN A 142 4.78 9.14 -14.77
CA GLN A 142 5.68 7.98 -14.81
C GLN A 142 4.97 6.68 -14.40
N LEU A 143 3.97 6.74 -13.53
CA LEU A 143 3.16 5.58 -13.15
C LEU A 143 2.27 5.10 -14.30
N LEU A 144 1.70 6.02 -15.06
CA LEU A 144 0.92 5.68 -16.26
C LEU A 144 1.83 5.10 -17.34
N ALA A 145 2.99 5.73 -17.57
CA ALA A 145 3.98 5.22 -18.51
C ALA A 145 4.46 3.82 -18.14
N ALA A 146 4.69 3.54 -16.86
CA ALA A 146 5.04 2.21 -16.37
C ALA A 146 3.92 1.17 -16.52
N ALA A 147 2.67 1.60 -16.70
CA ALA A 147 1.53 0.76 -17.01
C ALA A 147 1.24 0.69 -18.53
N GLY A 148 2.16 1.17 -19.37
CA GLY A 148 2.00 1.22 -20.83
C GLY A 148 1.04 2.30 -21.32
N SER A 149 0.54 3.18 -20.43
CA SER A 149 -0.38 4.27 -20.77
C SER A 149 0.39 5.51 -21.25
N PRO A 150 -0.15 6.27 -22.22
CA PRO A 150 0.35 7.62 -22.50
C PRO A 150 0.17 8.54 -21.27
N PRO A 151 0.90 9.66 -21.21
CA PRO A 151 0.76 10.64 -20.13
C PRO A 151 -0.64 11.25 -20.10
N VAL A 152 -1.05 11.78 -18.94
CA VAL A 152 -2.44 12.26 -18.74
C VAL A 152 -2.87 13.29 -19.79
N THR A 153 -1.98 14.20 -20.18
CA THR A 153 -2.28 15.25 -21.17
C THR A 153 -2.66 14.70 -22.54
N ASP A 154 -2.21 13.49 -22.86
CA ASP A 154 -2.37 12.86 -24.17
C ASP A 154 -3.54 11.86 -24.16
N LEU A 155 -4.11 11.59 -23.00
CA LEU A 155 -5.34 10.79 -22.88
C LEU A 155 -6.53 11.59 -23.43
N PRO A 156 -7.52 10.90 -24.03
CA PRO A 156 -8.79 11.54 -24.36
C PRO A 156 -9.48 12.05 -23.08
N PRO A 157 -10.43 13.01 -23.18
CA PRO A 157 -11.07 13.63 -22.00
C PRO A 157 -11.65 12.62 -21.00
N GLN A 158 -12.20 11.50 -21.49
CA GLN A 158 -12.72 10.42 -20.66
C GLN A 158 -11.61 9.73 -19.85
N GLY A 159 -10.43 9.51 -20.45
CA GLY A 159 -9.26 8.95 -19.78
C GLY A 159 -8.71 9.89 -18.71
N GLN A 160 -8.65 11.19 -19.00
CA GLN A 160 -8.24 12.21 -18.02
C GLN A 160 -9.18 12.26 -16.80
N LEU A 161 -10.49 12.17 -17.05
CA LEU A 161 -11.50 12.11 -15.98
C LEU A 161 -11.32 10.85 -15.12
N LEU A 162 -11.08 9.69 -15.73
CA LEU A 162 -10.85 8.44 -15.01
C LEU A 162 -9.58 8.48 -14.15
N VAL A 163 -8.49 9.07 -14.65
CA VAL A 163 -7.28 9.30 -13.85
C VAL A 163 -7.60 10.19 -12.65
N GLY A 164 -8.40 11.25 -12.84
CA GLY A 164 -8.84 12.11 -11.74
C GLY A 164 -9.65 11.37 -10.69
N ILE A 165 -10.60 10.54 -11.11
CA ILE A 165 -11.40 9.69 -10.22
C ILE A 165 -10.51 8.72 -9.44
N TRP A 166 -9.57 8.05 -10.13
CA TRP A 166 -8.63 7.12 -9.50
C TRP A 166 -7.72 7.81 -8.47
N CYS A 167 -7.19 8.99 -8.79
CA CYS A 167 -6.40 9.79 -7.87
C CYS A 167 -7.20 10.22 -6.63
N ALA A 168 -8.47 10.61 -6.82
CA ALA A 168 -9.37 11.03 -5.74
C ALA A 168 -9.87 9.85 -4.87
N ALA A 169 -9.97 8.65 -5.44
CA ALA A 169 -10.47 7.47 -4.74
C ALA A 169 -9.65 7.16 -3.48
N GLY A 170 -8.34 7.36 -3.52
CA GLY A 170 -7.44 7.14 -2.38
C GLY A 170 -7.79 8.00 -1.16
N PRO A 171 -7.73 9.34 -1.27
CA PRO A 171 -8.16 10.25 -0.21
C PRO A 171 -9.59 10.00 0.28
N LEU A 172 -10.51 9.64 -0.61
CA LEU A 172 -11.88 9.28 -0.22
C LEU A 172 -11.92 7.99 0.62
N ALA A 173 -11.16 6.96 0.25
CA ALA A 173 -11.04 5.73 1.03
C ALA A 173 -10.38 6.00 2.41
N TYR A 174 -9.40 6.92 2.47
CA TYR A 174 -8.85 7.38 3.74
C TYR A 174 -9.92 8.04 4.61
N ALA A 175 -10.70 8.98 4.07
CA ALA A 175 -11.78 9.65 4.80
C ALA A 175 -12.82 8.63 5.30
N ALA A 176 -13.24 7.69 4.44
CA ALA A 176 -14.15 6.62 4.81
C ALA A 176 -13.59 5.74 5.94
N SER A 177 -12.28 5.47 5.95
CA SER A 177 -11.64 4.69 7.01
C SER A 177 -11.71 5.35 8.40
N LYS A 178 -11.83 6.68 8.46
CA LYS A 178 -11.99 7.41 9.73
C LYS A 178 -13.40 7.33 10.30
N LEU A 179 -14.38 7.00 9.49
CA LEU A 179 -15.77 6.80 9.91
C LEU A 179 -16.00 5.38 10.45
N GLY A 180 -15.12 4.43 10.11
CA GLY A 180 -15.18 3.05 10.60
C GLY A 180 -16.37 2.24 10.05
N GLY A 181 -16.55 1.05 10.62
CA GLY A 181 -17.67 0.16 10.33
C GLY A 181 -17.87 -0.13 8.83
N ARG A 182 -19.14 -0.14 8.40
CA ARG A 182 -19.53 -0.44 7.01
C ARG A 182 -19.09 0.62 6.01
N ILE A 183 -18.90 1.87 6.45
CA ILE A 183 -18.46 2.96 5.58
C ILE A 183 -17.01 2.75 5.18
N ALA A 184 -16.15 2.37 6.13
CA ALA A 184 -14.77 2.01 5.85
C ALA A 184 -14.67 0.83 4.87
N ASP A 185 -15.47 -0.22 5.07
CA ASP A 185 -15.50 -1.37 4.14
C ASP A 185 -15.95 -0.96 2.73
N ALA A 186 -17.01 -0.15 2.63
CA ALA A 186 -17.48 0.38 1.35
C ALA A 186 -16.41 1.21 0.65
N GLY A 187 -15.65 2.03 1.39
CA GLY A 187 -14.53 2.79 0.85
C GLY A 187 -13.45 1.90 0.22
N LEU A 188 -13.09 0.80 0.89
CA LEU A 188 -12.12 -0.17 0.35
C LEU A 188 -12.65 -0.85 -0.92
N VAL A 189 -13.92 -1.28 -0.92
CA VAL A 189 -14.56 -1.92 -2.08
C VAL A 189 -14.62 -0.97 -3.27
N VAL A 190 -15.08 0.27 -3.06
CA VAL A 190 -15.19 1.27 -4.12
C VAL A 190 -13.81 1.61 -4.70
N TYR A 191 -12.80 1.77 -3.85
CA TYR A 191 -11.42 1.98 -4.32
C TYR A 191 -10.95 0.83 -5.22
N GLY A 192 -11.16 -0.42 -4.78
CA GLY A 192 -10.78 -1.59 -5.56
C GLY A 192 -11.51 -1.72 -6.89
N LEU A 193 -12.80 -1.38 -6.93
CA LEU A 193 -13.57 -1.34 -8.17
C LEU A 193 -13.04 -0.27 -9.14
N ILE A 194 -12.66 0.91 -8.63
CA ILE A 194 -12.09 1.98 -9.45
C ILE A 194 -10.74 1.55 -10.05
N GLU A 195 -9.87 0.90 -9.28
CA GLU A 195 -8.60 0.37 -9.80
C GLU A 195 -8.82 -0.66 -10.91
N VAL A 196 -9.69 -1.65 -10.68
CA VAL A 196 -9.95 -2.71 -11.66
C VAL A 196 -10.60 -2.12 -12.91
N ALA A 197 -11.61 -1.25 -12.77
CA ALA A 197 -12.26 -0.61 -13.91
C ALA A 197 -11.29 0.29 -14.70
N GLY A 198 -10.40 1.01 -14.00
CA GLY A 198 -9.34 1.79 -14.62
C GLY A 198 -8.39 0.93 -15.44
N GLY A 199 -7.92 -0.19 -14.89
CA GLY A 199 -7.08 -1.16 -15.62
C GLY A 199 -7.77 -1.74 -16.86
N VAL A 200 -9.06 -2.10 -16.74
CA VAL A 200 -9.85 -2.64 -17.88
C VAL A 200 -9.98 -1.60 -18.98
N THR A 201 -10.30 -0.36 -18.60
CA THR A 201 -10.47 0.73 -19.56
C THR A 201 -9.16 1.06 -20.27
N LEU A 202 -8.05 1.09 -19.52
CA LEU A 202 -6.72 1.32 -20.08
C LEU A 202 -6.36 0.23 -21.10
N ASN A 203 -6.55 -1.04 -20.76
CA ASN A 203 -6.30 -2.12 -21.71
C ASN A 203 -7.16 -2.01 -22.97
N GLN A 204 -8.44 -1.70 -22.83
CA GLN A 204 -9.32 -1.55 -23.98
C GLN A 204 -8.84 -0.41 -24.89
N TYR A 205 -8.35 0.69 -24.31
CA TYR A 205 -7.75 1.80 -25.06
C TYR A 205 -6.50 1.34 -25.82
N LEU A 206 -5.57 0.65 -25.15
CA LEU A 206 -4.34 0.14 -25.79
C LEU A 206 -4.63 -0.86 -26.92
N LEU A 207 -5.60 -1.75 -26.74
CA LEU A 207 -6.02 -2.72 -27.77
C LEU A 207 -6.65 -2.06 -29.00
N SER A 208 -7.44 -1.00 -28.80
CA SER A 208 -8.10 -0.27 -29.89
C SER A 208 -7.17 0.67 -30.66
N GLY A 209 -6.04 1.07 -30.06
CA GLY A 209 -5.02 1.91 -30.69
C GLY A 209 -4.09 1.19 -31.68
N GLY A 210 -4.24 -0.13 -31.89
CA GLY A 210 -3.43 -0.88 -32.86
C GLY A 210 -1.98 -1.18 -32.43
N SER A 211 -1.60 -0.80 -31.21
CA SER A 211 -0.29 -1.07 -30.62
C SER A 211 -0.16 -2.57 -30.30
N SER A 212 0.30 -3.36 -31.28
CA SER A 212 0.46 -4.82 -31.20
C SER A 212 1.78 -5.25 -30.54
N GLY A 213 2.46 -4.33 -29.86
CA GLY A 213 3.80 -4.54 -29.31
C GLY A 213 3.79 -4.84 -27.82
N ALA A 214 4.10 -6.10 -27.49
CA ALA A 214 4.43 -6.63 -26.17
C ALA A 214 3.31 -6.71 -25.12
N VAL A 215 3.11 -7.94 -24.65
CA VAL A 215 2.29 -8.29 -23.48
C VAL A 215 3.04 -7.78 -22.24
N GLU A 216 2.95 -6.48 -21.95
CA GLU A 216 3.21 -5.96 -20.61
C GLU A 216 2.18 -6.55 -19.65
N ILE A 217 2.57 -6.77 -18.40
CA ILE A 217 1.70 -7.36 -17.38
C ILE A 217 0.42 -6.53 -17.33
N ASP A 218 -0.66 -7.17 -17.78
CA ASP A 218 -2.00 -6.63 -17.88
C ASP A 218 -2.33 -5.84 -16.60
N ALA A 219 -2.59 -4.53 -16.75
CA ALA A 219 -2.95 -3.63 -15.65
C ALA A 219 -4.13 -4.17 -14.83
N VAL A 220 -5.06 -4.89 -15.47
CA VAL A 220 -6.16 -5.62 -14.82
C VAL A 220 -5.63 -6.75 -13.95
N THR A 221 -4.70 -7.54 -14.45
CA THR A 221 -4.08 -8.62 -13.66
C THR A 221 -3.37 -8.04 -12.43
N ASN A 222 -2.72 -6.87 -12.56
CA ASN A 222 -2.12 -6.19 -11.42
C ASN A 222 -3.16 -5.77 -10.39
N ALA A 223 -4.18 -5.01 -10.83
CA ALA A 223 -5.26 -4.55 -9.98
C ALA A 223 -5.98 -5.72 -9.27
N LEU A 224 -6.34 -6.79 -10.00
CA LEU A 224 -6.97 -7.98 -9.42
C LEU A 224 -6.09 -8.65 -8.37
N GLY A 225 -4.79 -8.71 -8.60
CA GLY A 225 -3.84 -9.29 -7.65
C GLY A 225 -3.72 -8.49 -6.35
N VAL A 226 -3.66 -7.16 -6.45
CA VAL A 226 -3.72 -6.27 -5.28
C VAL A 226 -5.03 -6.48 -4.52
N GLN A 227 -6.17 -6.47 -5.21
CA GLN A 227 -7.47 -6.64 -4.58
C GLN A 227 -7.66 -8.01 -3.92
N ALA A 228 -7.09 -9.07 -4.49
CA ALA A 228 -7.09 -10.39 -3.88
C ALA A 228 -6.34 -10.41 -2.52
N ILE A 229 -5.19 -9.72 -2.44
CA ILE A 229 -4.41 -9.60 -1.20
C ILE A 229 -5.17 -8.78 -0.15
N VAL A 230 -5.81 -7.69 -0.57
CA VAL A 230 -6.61 -6.82 0.29
C VAL A 230 -7.79 -7.59 0.86
N LEU A 231 -8.52 -8.33 0.01
CA LEU A 231 -9.63 -9.17 0.44
C LEU A 231 -9.19 -10.27 1.41
N ALA A 232 -8.09 -10.96 1.11
CA ALA A 232 -7.56 -12.00 2.00
C ALA A 232 -7.14 -11.43 3.37
N SER A 233 -6.54 -10.24 3.37
CA SER A 233 -6.15 -9.54 4.59
C SER A 233 -7.37 -9.08 5.40
N TRP A 234 -8.41 -8.60 4.72
CA TRP A 234 -9.68 -8.23 5.34
C TRP A 234 -10.36 -9.45 5.98
N LEU A 235 -10.46 -10.57 5.26
CA LEU A 235 -11.06 -11.82 5.78
C LEU A 235 -10.32 -12.32 7.03
N TYR A 236 -8.99 -12.28 7.00
CA TYR A 236 -8.16 -12.66 8.14
C TYR A 236 -8.42 -11.76 9.36
N SER A 237 -8.42 -10.44 9.17
CA SER A 237 -8.69 -9.47 10.25
C SER A 237 -10.12 -9.59 10.77
N ASN A 238 -11.09 -9.91 9.92
CA ASN A 238 -12.48 -10.06 10.31
C ASN A 238 -12.71 -11.29 11.19
N ASN A 239 -12.11 -12.44 10.83
CA ASN A 239 -12.24 -13.68 11.61
C ASN A 239 -11.65 -13.57 13.02
N LYS A 240 -10.65 -12.70 13.22
CA LYS A 240 -10.05 -12.45 14.54
C LYS A 240 -10.93 -11.68 15.51
N GLN A 241 -12.03 -11.06 15.06
CA GLN A 241 -12.98 -10.40 15.98
C GLN A 241 -13.97 -11.37 16.62
N GLY A 242 -14.15 -12.56 16.05
CA GLY A 242 -15.11 -13.55 16.53
C GLY A 242 -14.49 -14.68 17.36
N SER A 243 -13.19 -14.61 17.66
CA SER A 243 -12.46 -15.53 18.53
C SER A 243 -12.17 -14.83 19.85
#